data_AF-A0A9J5WSV5-F1
#
_entry.id   AF-A0A9J5WSV5-F1
#
_cell.length_a   1.000
_cell.length_b   1.000
_cell.length_c   1.000
_cell.angle_alpha   90.00
_cell.angle_beta   90.00
_cell.angle_gamma   90.00
#
_symmetry.space_group_name_H-M   'P 1'
#
loop_
_entity.id
_entity.type
_entity.pdbx_description
1 polymer ?
#
loop_
_entity_poly.entity_id
_entity_poly.type
_entity_poly.pdbx_seq_one_letter_code
_entity_poly.pdbx_strand_id
1 'polypeptide(L)' 'MPIMDGIEATKKLRLMGITTMIVGITTPDDSEEYCKKIMKVGLDECYEKPLTKEILQSLVGKISSKV' A
#
# COMPACT_ATOMS: atom_id res chain seq x y z
N MET A 1 -0.57 12.31 2.80
CA MET A 1 0.49 12.51 3.81
C MET A 1 1.04 13.91 3.59
N PRO A 2 1.07 14.79 4.61
CA PRO A 2 1.28 16.24 4.40
C PRO A 2 2.75 16.66 4.17
N ILE A 3 3.73 15.83 4.54
CA ILE A 3 5.17 16.16 4.47
C ILE A 3 5.91 15.35 3.40
N MET A 4 5.56 14.07 3.25
CA MET A 4 6.18 13.11 2.32
C MET A 4 5.08 12.30 1.67
N ASP A 5 5.16 12.02 0.38
CA ASP A 5 4.17 11.19 -0.30
C ASP A 5 4.37 9.69 -0.02
N GLY A 6 3.35 8.88 -0.35
CA GLY A 6 3.39 7.43 -0.12
C GLY A 6 4.41 6.69 -0.99
N ILE A 7 4.76 7.22 -2.18
CA ILE A 7 5.76 6.64 -3.07
C ILE A 7 7.15 6.75 -2.43
N GLU A 8 7.52 7.95 -1.97
CA GLU A 8 8.79 8.23 -1.33
C GLU A 8 8.93 7.45 -0.03
N ALA A 9 7.86 7.40 0.78
CA ALA A 9 7.83 6.60 2.00
C ALA A 9 8.09 5.11 1.72
N THR A 10 7.39 4.55 0.73
CA THR A 10 7.55 3.13 0.34
C THR A 10 8.97 2.83 -0.14
N LYS A 11 9.53 3.69 -1.01
CA LYS A 11 10.93 3.55 -1.47
C LYS A 11 11.91 3.53 -0.29
N LYS A 12 11.77 4.45 0.66
CA LYS A 12 12.66 4.52 1.84
C LYS A 12 12.55 3.26 2.68
N LEU A 13 11.33 2.78 2.96
CA LEU A 13 11.12 1.53 3.72
C LEU A 13 11.81 0.34 3.04
N ARG A 14 11.70 0.21 1.71
CA ARG A 14 12.38 -0.87 0.97
C ARG A 14 13.89 -0.72 0.94
N LEU A 15 14.41 0.50 0.80
CA LEU A 15 15.86 0.77 0.89
C LEU A 15 16.43 0.46 2.28
N MET A 16 15.61 0.56 3.34
CA MET A 16 15.97 0.13 4.69
C MET A 16 15.95 -1.40 4.87
N GLY A 17 15.64 -2.17 3.83
CA GLY A 17 15.58 -3.63 3.87
C GLY A 17 14.31 -4.20 4.48
N ILE A 18 13.25 -3.39 4.65
CA ILE A 18 11.97 -3.88 5.15
C ILE A 18 11.33 -4.77 4.08
N THR A 19 11.05 -6.02 4.44
CA THR A 19 10.39 -7.02 3.59
C THR A 19 8.94 -7.30 4.01
N THR A 20 8.50 -6.74 5.14
CA THR A 20 7.11 -6.83 5.60
C THR A 20 6.15 -6.26 4.56
N MET A 21 4.94 -6.81 4.50
CA MET A 21 3.89 -6.33 3.60
C MET A 21 3.59 -4.85 3.83
N ILE A 22 3.61 -4.05 2.76
CA ILE A 22 3.22 -2.63 2.77
C ILE A 22 1.96 -2.49 1.91
N VAL A 23 0.91 -1.94 2.50
CA VAL A 23 -0.39 -1.71 1.85
C VAL A 23 -0.61 -0.20 1.69
N GLY A 24 -0.91 0.22 0.47
CA GLY A 24 -1.18 1.61 0.13
C GLY A 24 -2.68 1.88 0.11
N ILE A 25 -3.07 3.05 0.62
CA ILE A 25 -4.46 3.50 0.61
C ILE A 25 -4.57 4.81 -0.19
N THR A 26 -5.23 4.76 -1.34
CA THR A 26 -5.33 5.86 -2.31
C THR A 26 -6.62 6.65 -2.16
N THR A 27 -6.65 7.86 -2.71
CA THR A 27 -7.88 8.64 -2.85
C THR A 27 -8.62 8.26 -4.15
N PRO A 28 -9.95 8.43 -4.22
CA PRO A 28 -10.73 8.19 -5.44
C PRO A 28 -10.24 8.99 -6.66
N ASP A 29 -9.66 10.17 -6.41
CA ASP A 29 -9.09 11.02 -7.45
C ASP A 29 -7.69 10.56 -7.93
N ASP A 30 -7.09 9.56 -7.27
CA ASP A 30 -5.81 9.02 -7.71
C ASP A 30 -6.00 8.15 -8.95
N SER A 31 -5.27 8.47 -10.02
CA SER A 31 -5.37 7.71 -11.26
C SER A 31 -4.84 6.28 -11.09
N GLU A 32 -5.32 5.37 -11.93
CA GLU A 32 -4.78 3.99 -12.02
C GLU A 32 -3.26 3.99 -12.24
N GLU A 33 -2.74 5.01 -12.93
CA GLU A 33 -1.31 5.21 -13.13
C GLU A 33 -0.55 5.48 -11.83
N TYR A 34 -1.15 6.22 -10.89
CA TYR A 34 -0.59 6.47 -9.57
C TYR A 34 -0.49 5.18 -8.76
N CYS A 35 -1.55 4.36 -8.73
CA CYS A 35 -1.53 3.03 -8.11
C CYS A 35 -0.40 2.16 -8.70
N LYS A 36 -0.28 2.12 -10.04
CA LYS A 36 0.79 1.38 -10.73
C LYS A 36 2.19 1.89 -10.36
N LYS A 37 2.37 3.22 -10.23
CA LYS A 37 3.65 3.82 -9.80
C LYS A 37 4.02 3.39 -8.38
N ILE A 38 3.07 3.38 -7.45
CA ILE A 38 3.34 2.94 -6.08
C ILE A 38 3.66 1.44 -6.03
N MET A 39 2.94 0.58 -6.76
CA MET A 39 3.23 -0.86 -6.79
C MET A 39 4.64 -1.14 -7.34
N LYS A 40 5.07 -0.40 -8.38
CA LYS A 40 6.43 -0.54 -8.94
C LYS A 40 7.55 -0.22 -7.96
N VAL A 41 7.30 0.56 -6.91
CA VAL A 41 8.33 0.93 -5.93
C VAL A 41 8.39 -0.01 -4.72
N GLY A 42 7.61 -1.10 -4.77
CA GLY A 42 7.66 -2.18 -3.79
C GLY A 42 6.48 -2.21 -2.83
N LEU A 43 5.34 -1.61 -3.19
CA LEU A 43 4.07 -1.81 -2.48
C LEU A 43 3.45 -3.16 -2.87
N ASP A 44 2.94 -3.92 -1.91
CA ASP A 44 2.37 -5.24 -2.15
C ASP A 44 0.92 -5.15 -2.65
N GLU A 45 0.12 -4.28 -2.04
CA GLU A 45 -1.32 -4.17 -2.28
C GLU A 45 -1.76 -2.71 -2.20
N CYS A 46 -2.68 -2.30 -3.06
CA CYS A 46 -3.19 -0.93 -3.10
C CYS A 46 -4.72 -0.92 -3.12
N TYR A 47 -5.35 -0.15 -2.23
CA TYR A 47 -6.80 -0.05 -2.12
C TYR A 47 -7.26 1.40 -2.12
N GLU A 48 -8.39 1.66 -2.76
CA GLU A 48 -9.03 2.97 -2.73
C GLU A 48 -9.73 3.20 -1.37
N LYS A 49 -9.86 4.46 -0.96
CA LYS A 49 -10.68 4.88 0.16
C LYS A 49 -12.18 4.79 -0.18
N PRO A 50 -13.05 4.58 0.83
CA PRO A 50 -12.71 4.38 2.23
C PRO A 50 -12.17 2.97 2.50
N LEU A 51 -11.37 2.84 3.57
CA LEU A 51 -10.91 1.53 4.03
C LEU A 51 -12.10 0.76 4.64
N THR A 52 -12.78 -0.03 3.83
CA THR A 52 -13.98 -0.77 4.24
C THR A 52 -13.64 -2.01 5.08
N LYS A 53 -14.65 -2.57 5.73
CA LYS A 53 -14.52 -3.80 6.51
C LYS A 53 -14.09 -4.98 5.63
N GLU A 54 -14.57 -5.04 4.40
CA GLU A 54 -14.26 -6.09 3.43
C GLU A 54 -12.79 -6.04 3.03
N ILE A 55 -12.25 -4.82 2.79
CA ILE A 55 -10.82 -4.62 2.51
C ILE A 55 -9.98 -5.09 3.70
N LEU A 56 -10.35 -4.69 4.92
CA LEU A 56 -9.64 -5.11 6.14
C LEU A 56 -9.68 -6.62 6.34
N GLN A 57 -10.84 -7.26 6.16
CA GLN A 57 -10.97 -8.72 6.27
C GLN A 57 -10.10 -9.44 5.24
N SER A 58 -10.05 -8.95 4.00
CA SER A 58 -9.17 -9.47 2.96
C SER A 58 -7.70 -9.35 3.36
N LEU A 59 -7.28 -8.18 3.84
CA LEU A 59 -5.91 -7.92 4.28
C LEU A 59 -5.50 -8.82 5.46
N VAL A 60 -6.34 -8.93 6.48
CA VAL A 60 -6.08 -9.81 7.62
C VAL A 60 -5.99 -11.27 7.17
N GLY A 61 -6.87 -11.72 6.27
CA GLY A 61 -6.78 -13.07 5.70
C GLY A 61 -5.46 -13.34 4.95
N LYS A 62 -4.94 -12.35 4.22
CA LYS A 62 -3.64 -12.44 3.53
C LYS A 62 -2.45 -12.51 4.49
N ILE A 63 -2.54 -11.87 5.65
CA ILE A 63 -1.47 -11.88 6.67
C ILE A 63 -1.51 -13.18 7.47
N SER A 64 -2.70 -13.61 7.93
CA SER A 64 -2.86 -14.80 8.77
C SER A 64 -2.55 -16.11 8.05
N SER A 65 -2.56 -16.14 6.72
CA SER A 65 -2.19 -17.32 5.92
C SER A 65 -0.69 -17.45 5.65
N LYS A 66 0.13 -16.48 6.10
CA LYS A 66 1.60 -16.46 5.95
C LYS A 66 2.34 -16.83 7.26
N VAL A 67 1.64 -17.38 8.26
CA VAL A 67 2.22 -17.86 9.52
C VAL A 67 2.41 -19.38 9.47
#